data_AF-A0A9R1NPE4-F1
#
_entry.id   AF-A0A9R1NPE4-F1
#
_cell.length_a   1.000
_cell.length_b   1.000
_cell.length_c   1.000
_cell.angle_alpha   90.00
_cell.angle_beta   90.00
_cell.angle_gamma   90.00
#
_symmetry.space_group_name_H-M   'P 1'
#
loop_
_entity.id
_entity.type
_entity.pdbx_description
1 polymer ?
#
loop_
_entity_poly.entity_id
_entity_poly.type
_entity_poly.pdbx_seq_one_letter_code
_entity_poly.pdbx_strand_id
1 'polypeptide(L)'
;MDRAALPAAVEPKKKGNVRFAFACAILASMTSILLGYDIGVMSGASLYIQKDLKINDTQLEVLMGILNVYSLIGSFAAGRTSDWIGRRFTIVFAAVIFFAGALIMGFSVNYAMLMFGRFVAGIGVGYALMIAPVYTAEVSPASARGFLTSFPEVFINFGILLGYVSNFAFARLSLHLGWRIMLGIGAVPSVLLAFMVLGMPESPRWLVMKGRLADAKVVLAKTSDTPEEAAERLADIKTAAGIPLDLDGDVVAVPKNKGSSEEKRVWKDLILSPTKAMRHILIAGIGIHFFQQSSGIDAVVLYSPRVFKSAGITGDNRLLGTTVAVGATKTVFILVATFLLDRIGRRPLLLSSTGGVIVSLVGLATGLTVISRHPDEKITWAIVLCIFCIMAYVAFFSIGLGPITWVFFFAYLPETRGRTLEDMSSLFGHTATHKQGAADADDDAGKEKKVEMAATN
;
A
#
# COMPACT_ATOMS: atom_id res chain seq x y z
N MET A 1 43.94 -20.35 27.10
CA MET A 1 43.23 -20.33 25.81
C MET A 1 41.77 -20.66 26.11
N ASP A 2 41.00 -19.66 26.56
CA ASP A 2 39.58 -19.82 26.85
C ASP A 2 38.79 -19.64 25.56
N ARG A 3 38.13 -20.71 25.11
CA ARG A 3 37.16 -20.64 24.01
C ARG A 3 35.92 -19.95 24.54
N ALA A 4 35.71 -18.70 24.12
CA ALA A 4 34.46 -17.98 24.33
C ALA A 4 33.28 -18.83 23.83
N ALA A 5 32.36 -19.15 24.75
CA ALA A 5 31.14 -19.87 24.44
C ALA A 5 30.32 -19.07 23.42
N LEU A 6 30.01 -19.69 22.29
CA LEU A 6 29.07 -19.16 21.31
C LEU A 6 27.70 -18.93 22.00
N PRO A 7 27.01 -17.80 21.75
CA PRO A 7 25.68 -17.59 22.29
C PRO A 7 24.75 -18.73 21.85
N ALA A 8 24.04 -19.31 22.82
CA ALA A 8 23.14 -20.43 22.61
C ALA A 8 22.20 -20.16 21.43
N ALA A 9 22.13 -21.11 20.50
CA ALA A 9 21.21 -21.05 19.37
C ALA A 9 19.78 -20.86 19.90
N VAL A 10 19.14 -19.76 19.49
CA VAL A 10 17.75 -19.45 19.80
C VAL A 10 16.90 -20.65 19.40
N GLU A 11 16.32 -21.34 20.39
CA GLU A 11 15.43 -22.46 20.13
C GLU A 11 14.31 -22.04 19.17
N PRO A 12 13.90 -22.89 18.23
CA PRO A 12 12.80 -22.57 17.32
C PRO A 12 11.52 -22.39 18.14
N LYS A 13 11.14 -21.13 18.37
CA LYS A 13 9.99 -20.73 19.19
C LYS A 13 8.72 -21.44 18.71
N LYS A 14 8.00 -22.07 19.66
CA LYS A 14 6.71 -22.76 19.45
C LYS A 14 5.74 -21.83 18.72
N LYS A 15 5.17 -22.31 17.60
CA LYS A 15 4.20 -21.58 16.76
C LYS A 15 2.93 -21.25 17.57
N GLY A 16 2.85 -20.01 18.06
CA GLY A 16 1.64 -19.41 18.63
C GLY A 16 0.57 -19.09 17.57
N ASN A 17 -0.47 -18.35 17.95
CA ASN A 17 -1.70 -18.07 17.20
C ASN A 17 -1.53 -17.18 15.93
N VAL A 18 -0.53 -17.44 15.08
CA VAL A 18 -0.25 -16.70 13.83
C VAL A 18 -1.47 -16.61 12.92
N ARG A 19 -2.38 -17.59 12.99
CA ARG A 19 -3.59 -17.67 12.16
C ARG A 19 -4.48 -16.44 12.30
N PHE A 20 -4.58 -15.86 13.50
CA PHE A 20 -5.44 -14.70 13.74
C PHE A 20 -4.84 -13.41 13.16
N ALA A 21 -3.53 -13.17 13.39
CA ALA A 21 -2.82 -12.05 12.78
C ALA A 21 -2.80 -12.15 11.24
N PHE A 22 -2.61 -13.36 10.72
CA PHE A 22 -2.62 -13.64 9.28
C PHE A 22 -4.01 -13.40 8.67
N ALA A 23 -5.08 -13.83 9.33
CA ALA A 23 -6.45 -13.55 8.91
C ALA A 23 -6.73 -12.04 8.91
N CYS A 24 -6.31 -11.30 9.95
CA CYS A 24 -6.49 -9.85 10.02
C CYS A 24 -5.70 -9.12 8.91
N ALA A 25 -4.47 -9.54 8.63
CA ALA A 25 -3.64 -8.97 7.56
C ALA A 25 -4.23 -9.24 6.16
N ILE A 26 -4.75 -10.45 5.93
CA ILE A 26 -5.46 -10.79 4.70
C ILE A 26 -6.68 -9.90 4.53
N LEU A 27 -7.55 -9.83 5.55
CA LEU A 27 -8.77 -9.02 5.50
C LEU A 27 -8.48 -7.54 5.28
N ALA A 28 -7.45 -6.99 5.93
CA ALA A 28 -7.01 -5.61 5.70
C ALA A 28 -6.54 -5.39 4.26
N SER A 29 -5.75 -6.34 3.73
CA SER A 29 -5.22 -6.28 2.38
C SER A 29 -6.30 -6.47 1.30
N MET A 30 -7.42 -7.14 1.62
CA MET A 30 -8.56 -7.25 0.70
C MET A 30 -9.20 -5.89 0.40
N THR A 31 -9.00 -4.86 1.24
CA THR A 31 -9.39 -3.48 0.91
C THR A 31 -8.71 -2.97 -0.37
N SER A 32 -7.52 -3.49 -0.70
CA SER A 32 -6.82 -3.11 -1.93
C SER A 32 -7.43 -3.72 -3.20
N ILE A 33 -8.37 -4.68 -3.06
CA ILE A 33 -9.17 -5.20 -4.18
C ILE A 33 -9.98 -4.08 -4.83
N LEU A 34 -10.48 -3.09 -4.08
CA LEU A 34 -11.31 -2.01 -4.63
C LEU A 34 -10.56 -1.21 -5.69
N LEU A 35 -9.31 -0.86 -5.43
CA LEU A 35 -8.43 -0.16 -6.38
C LEU A 35 -8.19 -1.02 -7.62
N GLY A 36 -7.81 -2.28 -7.42
CA GLY A 36 -7.56 -3.20 -8.52
C GLY A 36 -8.79 -3.39 -9.40
N TYR A 37 -9.96 -3.53 -8.78
CA TYR A 37 -11.23 -3.69 -9.45
C TYR A 37 -11.59 -2.49 -10.32
N ASP A 38 -11.44 -1.26 -9.81
CA ASP A 38 -11.70 -0.04 -10.58
C ASP A 38 -10.79 0.05 -11.82
N ILE A 39 -9.48 -0.18 -11.65
CA ILE A 39 -8.52 -0.23 -12.76
C ILE A 39 -8.92 -1.28 -13.81
N GLY A 40 -9.23 -2.50 -13.35
CA GLY A 40 -9.59 -3.62 -14.21
C GLY A 40 -10.88 -3.36 -14.99
N VAL A 41 -11.94 -2.92 -14.32
CA VAL A 41 -13.22 -2.60 -14.97
C VAL A 41 -13.06 -1.48 -15.98
N MET A 42 -12.35 -0.41 -15.62
CA MET A 42 -12.20 0.75 -16.50
C MET A 42 -11.48 0.45 -17.80
N SER A 43 -10.56 -0.50 -17.78
CA SER A 43 -9.88 -0.97 -18.98
C SER A 43 -10.87 -1.39 -20.07
N GLY A 44 -11.87 -2.23 -19.74
CA GLY A 44 -12.90 -2.68 -20.67
C GLY A 44 -14.06 -1.69 -20.84
N ALA A 45 -14.54 -1.11 -19.74
CA ALA A 45 -15.67 -0.18 -19.75
C ALA A 45 -15.38 1.09 -20.59
N SER A 46 -14.13 1.56 -20.64
CA SER A 46 -13.72 2.74 -21.42
C SER A 46 -14.11 2.65 -22.90
N LEU A 47 -14.03 1.45 -23.50
CA LEU A 47 -14.41 1.22 -24.91
C LEU A 47 -15.90 1.43 -25.15
N TYR A 48 -16.74 1.09 -24.18
CA TYR A 48 -18.19 1.20 -24.28
C TYR A 48 -18.66 2.60 -23.90
N ILE A 49 -18.08 3.19 -22.86
CA ILE A 49 -18.35 4.58 -22.43
C ILE A 49 -18.06 5.55 -23.57
N GLN A 50 -16.94 5.37 -24.29
CA GLN A 50 -16.61 6.22 -25.43
C GLN A 50 -17.65 6.13 -26.55
N LYS A 51 -18.13 4.92 -26.87
CA LYS A 51 -19.15 4.70 -27.91
C LYS A 51 -20.52 5.27 -27.51
N ASP A 52 -20.91 5.10 -26.25
CA ASP A 52 -22.23 5.47 -25.74
C ASP A 52 -22.37 7.00 -25.55
N LEU A 53 -21.42 7.61 -24.82
CA LEU A 53 -21.44 9.04 -24.52
C LEU A 53 -20.84 9.91 -25.64
N LYS A 54 -20.30 9.30 -26.70
CA LYS A 54 -19.63 9.98 -27.83
C LYS A 54 -18.59 11.01 -27.36
N ILE A 55 -17.84 10.66 -26.31
CA ILE A 55 -16.80 11.52 -25.73
C ILE A 55 -15.51 11.47 -26.55
N ASN A 56 -14.74 12.56 -26.55
CA ASN A 56 -13.45 12.61 -27.23
C ASN A 56 -12.37 11.82 -26.45
N ASP A 57 -11.23 11.53 -27.08
CA ASP A 57 -10.16 10.79 -26.42
C ASP A 57 -9.60 11.54 -25.19
N THR A 58 -9.50 12.88 -25.26
CA THR A 58 -9.03 13.69 -24.11
C THR A 58 -9.94 13.56 -22.89
N GLN A 59 -11.26 13.57 -23.07
CA GLN A 59 -12.25 13.39 -22.00
C GLN A 59 -12.16 11.99 -21.40
N LEU A 60 -11.88 10.99 -22.23
CA LEU A 60 -11.68 9.63 -21.75
C LEU A 60 -10.37 9.50 -20.96
N GLU A 61 -9.27 10.07 -21.44
CA GLU A 61 -7.99 10.09 -20.73
C GLU A 61 -8.12 10.79 -19.37
N VAL A 62 -8.83 11.92 -19.32
CA VAL A 62 -9.17 12.61 -18.07
C VAL A 62 -10.01 11.70 -17.16
N LEU A 63 -11.04 11.04 -17.69
CA LEU A 63 -11.90 10.14 -16.92
C LEU A 63 -11.11 8.97 -16.29
N MET A 64 -10.12 8.45 -17.00
CA MET A 64 -9.26 7.35 -16.55
C MET A 64 -8.25 7.85 -15.50
N GLY A 65 -7.62 9.00 -15.73
CA GLY A 65 -6.54 9.52 -14.88
C GLY A 65 -6.99 10.27 -13.63
N ILE A 66 -8.17 10.88 -13.63
CA ILE A 66 -8.62 11.79 -12.56
C ILE A 66 -8.73 11.09 -11.20
N LEU A 67 -8.97 9.79 -11.19
CA LEU A 67 -9.08 9.00 -9.96
C LEU A 67 -7.78 9.06 -9.14
N ASN A 68 -6.61 9.07 -9.78
CA ASN A 68 -5.32 9.17 -9.10
C ASN A 68 -5.16 10.52 -8.38
N VAL A 69 -5.66 11.60 -8.98
CA VAL A 69 -5.63 12.95 -8.37
C VAL A 69 -6.52 12.99 -7.12
N TYR A 70 -7.72 12.44 -7.19
CA TYR A 70 -8.64 12.41 -6.05
C TYR A 70 -8.19 11.45 -4.95
N SER A 71 -7.56 10.34 -5.32
CA SER A 71 -6.92 9.39 -4.40
C SER A 71 -5.81 10.04 -3.57
N LEU A 72 -5.03 10.97 -4.16
CA LEU A 72 -4.05 11.74 -3.41
C LEU A 72 -4.70 12.59 -2.31
N ILE A 73 -5.79 13.29 -2.64
CA ILE A 73 -6.54 14.10 -1.66
C ILE A 73 -7.11 13.21 -0.56
N GLY A 74 -7.69 12.07 -0.94
CA GLY A 74 -8.19 11.08 0.01
C GLY A 74 -7.11 10.56 0.94
N SER A 75 -5.90 10.27 0.42
CA SER A 75 -4.77 9.75 1.20
C SER A 75 -4.29 10.75 2.26
N PHE A 76 -4.24 12.05 1.95
CA PHE A 76 -3.89 13.07 2.95
C PHE A 76 -4.94 13.21 4.07
N ALA A 77 -6.23 13.10 3.73
CA ALA A 77 -7.31 13.17 4.71
C ALA A 77 -7.42 11.90 5.56
N ALA A 78 -7.05 10.75 4.98
CA ALA A 78 -7.12 9.45 5.63
C ALA A 78 -6.23 9.35 6.87
N GLY A 79 -5.06 9.99 6.87
CA GLY A 79 -4.12 9.97 8.02
C GLY A 79 -4.78 10.51 9.29
N ARG A 80 -5.27 11.75 9.23
CA ARG A 80 -5.97 12.39 10.36
C ARG A 80 -7.24 11.66 10.76
N THR A 81 -8.00 11.16 9.77
CA THR A 81 -9.24 10.44 10.04
C THR A 81 -8.97 9.12 10.78
N SER A 82 -7.93 8.39 10.36
CA SER A 82 -7.47 7.14 10.96
C SER A 82 -7.06 7.31 12.41
N ASP A 83 -6.35 8.39 12.75
CA ASP A 83 -5.95 8.64 14.13
C ASP A 83 -7.14 9.06 15.01
N TRP A 84 -8.14 9.72 14.42
CA TRP A 84 -9.33 10.14 15.14
C TRP A 84 -10.28 8.98 15.45
N ILE A 85 -10.77 8.26 14.43
CA ILE A 85 -11.86 7.27 14.52
C ILE A 85 -11.32 5.84 14.74
N GLY A 86 -10.06 5.58 14.38
CA GLY A 86 -9.48 4.24 14.39
C GLY A 86 -9.34 3.68 12.98
N ARG A 87 -8.49 2.66 12.85
CA ARG A 87 -8.06 2.10 11.57
C ARG A 87 -9.17 1.22 11.00
N ARG A 88 -9.83 0.43 11.85
CA ARG A 88 -10.99 -0.40 11.47
C ARG A 88 -12.12 0.44 10.88
N PHE A 89 -12.54 1.47 11.59
CA PHE A 89 -13.65 2.33 11.14
C PHE A 89 -13.28 3.17 9.92
N THR A 90 -12.01 3.54 9.76
CA THR A 90 -11.52 4.23 8.56
C THR A 90 -11.60 3.35 7.32
N ILE A 91 -11.32 2.05 7.43
CA ILE A 91 -11.53 1.09 6.33
C ILE A 91 -13.02 1.00 5.96
N VAL A 92 -13.91 0.91 6.95
CA VAL A 92 -15.36 0.87 6.70
C VAL A 92 -15.83 2.17 6.02
N PHE A 93 -15.35 3.32 6.49
CA PHE A 93 -15.64 4.62 5.90
C PHE A 93 -15.17 4.70 4.43
N ALA A 94 -13.96 4.20 4.14
CA ALA A 94 -13.43 4.09 2.78
C ALA A 94 -14.32 3.23 1.88
N ALA A 95 -14.77 2.07 2.40
CA ALA A 95 -15.65 1.16 1.68
C ALA A 95 -17.02 1.79 1.39
N VAL A 96 -17.60 2.54 2.33
CA VAL A 96 -18.88 3.25 2.15
C VAL A 96 -18.76 4.37 1.10
N ILE A 97 -17.66 5.13 1.13
CA ILE A 97 -17.41 6.16 0.10
C ILE A 97 -17.27 5.51 -1.28
N PHE A 98 -16.50 4.43 -1.39
CA PHE A 98 -16.36 3.74 -2.66
C PHE A 98 -17.68 3.14 -3.14
N PHE A 99 -18.47 2.54 -2.24
CA PHE A 99 -19.81 2.03 -2.54
C PHE A 99 -20.70 3.11 -3.15
N ALA A 100 -20.75 4.30 -2.52
CA ALA A 100 -21.51 5.43 -3.04
C ALA A 100 -21.00 5.86 -4.42
N GLY A 101 -19.67 5.95 -4.60
CA GLY A 101 -19.06 6.26 -5.90
C GLY A 101 -19.43 5.23 -6.98
N ALA A 102 -19.36 3.94 -6.67
CA ALA A 102 -19.72 2.85 -7.59
C ALA A 102 -21.18 2.90 -8.01
N LEU A 103 -22.11 3.19 -7.08
CA LEU A 103 -23.52 3.37 -7.40
C LEU A 103 -23.77 4.59 -8.29
N ILE A 104 -23.17 5.74 -7.97
CA ILE A 104 -23.29 6.96 -8.79
C ILE A 104 -22.79 6.69 -10.21
N MET A 105 -21.66 5.98 -10.36
CA MET A 105 -21.15 5.58 -11.68
C MET A 105 -22.08 4.62 -12.40
N GLY A 106 -22.65 3.62 -11.70
CA GLY A 106 -23.60 2.68 -12.28
C GLY A 106 -24.89 3.34 -12.77
N PHE A 107 -25.39 4.36 -12.06
CA PHE A 107 -26.58 5.12 -12.45
C PHE A 107 -26.27 6.35 -13.32
N SER A 108 -25.01 6.55 -13.73
CA SER A 108 -24.59 7.79 -14.40
C SER A 108 -25.26 8.00 -15.76
N VAL A 109 -25.98 9.10 -15.95
CA VAL A 109 -26.69 9.41 -17.22
C VAL A 109 -25.89 10.29 -18.18
N ASN A 110 -24.86 10.96 -17.67
CA ASN A 110 -24.02 11.88 -18.44
C ASN A 110 -22.57 11.86 -17.92
N TYR A 111 -21.66 12.47 -18.67
CA TYR A 111 -20.24 12.55 -18.33
C TYR A 111 -19.98 13.25 -16.99
N ALA A 112 -20.74 14.29 -16.65
CA ALA A 112 -20.57 15.02 -15.39
C ALA A 112 -20.89 14.16 -14.15
N MET A 113 -21.97 13.38 -14.20
CA MET A 113 -22.35 12.45 -13.14
C MET A 113 -21.33 11.32 -13.01
N LEU A 114 -20.78 10.85 -14.13
CA LEU A 114 -19.70 9.86 -14.13
C LEU A 114 -18.42 10.42 -13.48
N MET A 115 -18.05 11.67 -13.79
CA MET A 115 -16.93 12.39 -13.16
C MET A 115 -17.16 12.63 -11.66
N PHE A 116 -18.38 12.93 -11.25
CA PHE A 116 -18.73 13.04 -9.83
C PHE A 116 -18.61 11.69 -9.11
N GLY A 117 -19.06 10.60 -9.76
CA GLY A 117 -18.85 9.24 -9.25
C GLY A 117 -17.37 8.90 -9.10
N ARG A 118 -16.51 9.31 -10.05
CA ARG A 118 -15.05 9.19 -9.96
C ARG A 118 -14.44 9.97 -8.81
N PHE A 119 -14.93 11.18 -8.56
CA PHE A 119 -14.50 11.98 -7.43
C PHE A 119 -14.76 11.26 -6.11
N VAL A 120 -15.99 10.79 -5.91
CA VAL A 120 -16.37 10.06 -4.70
C VAL A 120 -15.58 8.76 -4.57
N ALA A 121 -15.54 7.93 -5.62
CA ALA A 121 -14.81 6.66 -5.60
C ALA A 121 -13.29 6.86 -5.35
N GLY A 122 -12.70 7.88 -5.97
CA GLY A 122 -11.28 8.19 -5.83
C GLY A 122 -10.88 8.55 -4.40
N ILE A 123 -11.71 9.32 -3.68
CA ILE A 123 -11.49 9.58 -2.26
C ILE A 123 -11.50 8.27 -1.47
N GLY A 124 -12.49 7.39 -1.70
CA GLY A 124 -12.58 6.08 -1.03
C GLY A 124 -11.35 5.20 -1.30
N VAL A 125 -10.88 5.15 -2.54
CA VAL A 125 -9.65 4.45 -2.93
C VAL A 125 -8.43 5.01 -2.20
N GLY A 126 -8.29 6.33 -2.11
CA GLY A 126 -7.18 6.98 -1.39
C GLY A 126 -7.15 6.61 0.09
N TYR A 127 -8.31 6.58 0.74
CA TYR A 127 -8.43 6.11 2.12
C TYR A 127 -7.99 4.65 2.27
N ALA A 128 -8.47 3.77 1.40
CA ALA A 128 -8.13 2.35 1.39
C ALA A 128 -6.62 2.10 1.21
N LEU A 129 -5.99 2.81 0.27
CA LEU A 129 -4.58 2.62 -0.08
C LEU A 129 -3.64 2.99 1.07
N MET A 130 -3.96 4.05 1.81
CA MET A 130 -3.16 4.47 2.95
C MET A 130 -3.34 3.53 4.17
N ILE A 131 -4.59 3.14 4.46
CA ILE A 131 -4.91 2.46 5.73
C ILE A 131 -4.55 0.97 5.73
N ALA A 132 -4.71 0.28 4.60
CA ALA A 132 -4.47 -1.16 4.50
C ALA A 132 -3.04 -1.57 4.91
N PRO A 133 -1.97 -0.94 4.39
CA PRO A 133 -0.61 -1.26 4.80
C PRO A 133 -0.29 -0.82 6.22
N VAL A 134 -0.81 0.32 6.69
CA VAL A 134 -0.59 0.80 8.07
C VAL A 134 -1.18 -0.18 9.07
N TYR A 135 -2.43 -0.59 8.88
CA TYR A 135 -3.08 -1.57 9.74
C TYR A 135 -2.34 -2.92 9.71
N THR A 136 -1.96 -3.37 8.51
CA THR A 136 -1.21 -4.61 8.35
C THR A 136 0.13 -4.56 9.10
N ALA A 137 0.86 -3.46 9.03
CA ALA A 137 2.14 -3.29 9.73
C ALA A 137 1.98 -3.27 11.26
N GLU A 138 0.90 -2.65 11.76
CA GLU A 138 0.60 -2.53 13.20
C GLU A 138 0.10 -3.83 13.83
N VAL A 139 -0.55 -4.70 13.06
CA VAL A 139 -1.07 -5.99 13.54
C VAL A 139 -0.06 -7.13 13.32
N SER A 140 0.83 -7.03 12.33
CA SER A 140 1.71 -8.14 11.96
C SER A 140 2.83 -8.42 12.98
N PRO A 141 3.14 -9.70 13.30
CA PRO A 141 4.31 -10.11 14.09
C PRO A 141 5.62 -9.74 13.39
N ALA A 142 6.70 -9.57 14.15
CA ALA A 142 7.94 -8.96 13.62
C ALA A 142 8.58 -9.88 12.57
N SER A 143 8.44 -11.19 12.78
CA SER A 143 8.90 -12.28 11.93
C SER A 143 8.24 -12.30 10.53
N ALA A 144 6.93 -12.00 10.45
CA ALA A 144 6.15 -12.11 9.22
C ALA A 144 5.76 -10.76 8.59
N ARG A 145 6.12 -9.64 9.22
CA ARG A 145 5.71 -8.28 8.79
C ARG A 145 6.00 -8.02 7.31
N GLY A 146 7.22 -8.30 6.85
CA GLY A 146 7.61 -8.05 5.45
C GLY A 146 6.79 -8.83 4.42
N PHE A 147 6.49 -10.10 4.72
CA PHE A 147 5.66 -10.96 3.88
C PHE A 147 4.20 -10.47 3.89
N LEU A 148 3.64 -10.19 5.08
CA LEU A 148 2.28 -9.69 5.23
C LEU A 148 2.05 -8.32 4.58
N THR A 149 3.04 -7.43 4.62
CA THR A 149 2.97 -6.12 3.94
C THR A 149 3.00 -6.20 2.42
N SER A 150 3.27 -7.37 1.83
CA SER A 150 3.26 -7.57 0.38
C SER A 150 1.87 -7.98 -0.16
N PHE A 151 0.96 -8.43 0.71
CA PHE A 151 -0.39 -8.85 0.32
C PHE A 151 -1.25 -7.77 -0.32
N PRO A 152 -1.20 -6.48 0.08
CA PRO A 152 -1.97 -5.44 -0.58
C PRO A 152 -1.78 -5.43 -2.10
N GLU A 153 -0.55 -5.60 -2.59
CA GLU A 153 -0.24 -5.67 -4.02
C GLU A 153 -0.82 -6.94 -4.68
N VAL A 154 -0.76 -8.10 -4.01
CA VAL A 154 -1.40 -9.33 -4.50
C VAL A 154 -2.90 -9.13 -4.67
N PHE A 155 -3.56 -8.46 -3.72
CA PHE A 155 -4.98 -8.16 -3.77
C PHE A 155 -5.37 -7.10 -4.81
N ILE A 156 -4.50 -6.11 -5.08
CA ILE A 156 -4.68 -5.19 -6.22
C ILE A 156 -4.72 -6.00 -7.51
N ASN A 157 -3.77 -6.92 -7.71
CA ASN A 157 -3.70 -7.74 -8.91
C ASN A 157 -4.91 -8.69 -9.04
N PHE A 158 -5.35 -9.28 -7.93
CA PHE A 158 -6.59 -10.05 -7.89
C PHE A 158 -7.83 -9.20 -8.24
N GLY A 159 -7.90 -7.96 -7.76
CA GLY A 159 -8.93 -7.00 -8.12
C GLY A 159 -8.95 -6.67 -9.61
N ILE A 160 -7.77 -6.45 -10.23
CA ILE A 160 -7.64 -6.20 -11.67
C ILE A 160 -8.20 -7.39 -12.46
N LEU A 161 -7.83 -8.62 -12.07
CA LEU A 161 -8.37 -9.83 -12.68
C LEU A 161 -9.89 -9.91 -12.56
N LEU A 162 -10.45 -9.63 -11.37
CA LEU A 162 -11.89 -9.62 -11.16
C LEU A 162 -12.59 -8.57 -12.05
N GLY A 163 -11.98 -7.38 -12.22
CA GLY A 163 -12.46 -6.36 -13.13
C GLY A 163 -12.46 -6.81 -14.60
N TYR A 164 -11.40 -7.48 -15.05
CA TYR A 164 -11.35 -8.05 -16.40
C TYR A 164 -12.38 -9.16 -16.62
N VAL A 165 -12.57 -10.04 -15.63
CA VAL A 165 -13.59 -11.10 -15.69
C VAL A 165 -14.98 -10.48 -15.72
N SER A 166 -15.23 -9.43 -14.93
CA SER A 166 -16.47 -8.65 -14.97
C SER A 166 -16.72 -8.08 -16.36
N ASN A 167 -15.71 -7.44 -16.96
CA ASN A 167 -15.83 -6.91 -18.32
C ASN A 167 -16.18 -8.00 -19.33
N PHE A 168 -15.51 -9.16 -19.28
CA PHE A 168 -15.79 -10.27 -20.18
C PHE A 168 -17.19 -10.87 -19.98
N ALA A 169 -17.63 -11.03 -18.73
CA ALA A 169 -18.94 -11.59 -18.39
C ALA A 169 -20.09 -10.68 -18.87
N PHE A 170 -19.96 -9.36 -18.67
CA PHE A 170 -20.99 -8.39 -19.01
C PHE A 170 -20.86 -7.80 -20.42
N ALA A 171 -19.85 -8.20 -21.19
CA ALA A 171 -19.63 -7.75 -22.58
C ALA A 171 -20.80 -8.06 -23.52
N ARG A 172 -21.61 -9.08 -23.19
CA ARG A 172 -22.77 -9.52 -24.00
C ARG A 172 -24.03 -8.70 -23.75
N LEU A 173 -24.05 -7.85 -22.73
CA LEU A 173 -25.19 -6.98 -22.45
C LEU A 173 -25.26 -5.82 -23.44
N SER A 174 -26.42 -5.15 -23.48
CA SER A 174 -26.62 -3.99 -24.36
C SER A 174 -25.63 -2.87 -24.07
N LEU A 175 -25.30 -2.07 -25.09
CA LEU A 175 -24.30 -1.01 -24.99
C LEU A 175 -24.59 -0.03 -23.85
N HIS A 176 -25.86 0.31 -23.63
CA HIS A 176 -26.28 1.24 -22.58
C HIS A 176 -26.22 0.66 -21.16
N LEU A 177 -26.36 -0.66 -21.01
CA LEU A 177 -26.47 -1.30 -19.71
C LEU A 177 -25.16 -2.00 -19.28
N GLY A 178 -24.37 -2.49 -20.23
CA GLY A 178 -23.16 -3.26 -19.98
C GLY A 178 -22.14 -2.50 -19.12
N TRP A 179 -21.69 -1.32 -19.57
CA TRP A 179 -20.67 -0.56 -18.83
C TRP A 179 -21.18 -0.02 -17.48
N ARG A 180 -22.47 0.26 -17.37
CA ARG A 180 -23.12 0.68 -16.12
C ARG A 180 -23.10 -0.43 -15.07
N ILE A 181 -23.44 -1.65 -15.47
CA ILE A 181 -23.39 -2.82 -14.58
C ILE A 181 -21.94 -3.17 -14.24
N MET A 182 -21.02 -3.07 -15.20
CA MET A 182 -19.59 -3.29 -14.95
C MET A 182 -19.05 -2.36 -13.85
N LEU A 183 -19.43 -1.08 -13.85
CA LEU A 183 -19.04 -0.13 -12.79
C LEU A 183 -19.83 -0.35 -11.50
N GLY A 184 -21.14 -0.59 -11.61
CA GLY A 184 -22.04 -0.74 -10.47
C GLY A 184 -21.76 -1.99 -9.64
N ILE A 185 -21.34 -3.09 -10.25
CA ILE A 185 -21.03 -4.33 -9.51
C ILE A 185 -19.77 -4.21 -8.64
N GLY A 186 -18.96 -3.15 -8.82
CA GLY A 186 -17.93 -2.74 -7.87
C GLY A 186 -18.44 -2.38 -6.47
N ALA A 187 -19.75 -2.11 -6.35
CA ALA A 187 -20.40 -1.97 -5.06
C ALA A 187 -20.41 -3.29 -4.25
N VAL A 188 -20.45 -4.46 -4.89
CA VAL A 188 -20.53 -5.76 -4.21
C VAL A 188 -19.28 -6.06 -3.39
N PRO A 189 -18.04 -5.98 -3.94
CA PRO A 189 -16.82 -6.11 -3.14
C PRO A 189 -16.77 -5.14 -1.95
N SER A 190 -17.21 -3.89 -2.13
CA SER A 190 -17.14 -2.88 -1.08
C SER A 190 -18.05 -3.21 0.12
N VAL A 191 -19.27 -3.72 -0.13
CA VAL A 191 -20.20 -4.15 0.93
C VAL A 191 -19.65 -5.38 1.66
N LEU A 192 -19.16 -6.36 0.91
CA LEU A 192 -18.55 -7.56 1.47
C LEU A 192 -17.39 -7.19 2.42
N LEU A 193 -16.54 -6.25 1.99
CA LEU A 193 -15.41 -5.79 2.77
C LEU A 193 -15.84 -4.99 4.00
N ALA A 194 -16.84 -4.13 3.88
CA ALA A 194 -17.39 -3.41 5.03
C ALA A 194 -17.86 -4.39 6.12
N PHE A 195 -18.59 -5.46 5.75
CA PHE A 195 -19.03 -6.48 6.71
C PHE A 195 -17.88 -7.30 7.29
N MET A 196 -16.92 -7.72 6.46
CA MET A 196 -15.76 -8.48 6.92
C MET A 196 -14.91 -7.70 7.93
N VAL A 197 -14.72 -6.40 7.70
CA VAL A 197 -13.90 -5.53 8.55
C VAL A 197 -14.58 -5.24 9.89
N LEU A 198 -15.91 -5.34 10.00
CA LEU A 198 -16.59 -5.26 11.29
C LEU A 198 -16.24 -6.44 12.22
N GLY A 199 -15.76 -7.56 11.71
CA GLY A 199 -15.27 -8.67 12.52
C GLY A 199 -13.84 -8.47 13.05
N MET A 200 -13.12 -7.45 12.59
CA MET A 200 -11.70 -7.26 12.88
C MET A 200 -11.49 -6.48 14.19
N PRO A 201 -10.39 -6.76 14.92
CA PRO A 201 -9.98 -5.94 16.06
C PRO A 201 -9.43 -4.59 15.59
N GLU A 202 -9.46 -3.61 16.47
CA GLU A 202 -8.79 -2.33 16.25
C GLU A 202 -7.28 -2.49 16.39
N SER A 203 -6.51 -1.58 15.78
CA SER A 203 -5.04 -1.61 15.88
C SER A 203 -4.56 -1.49 17.35
N PRO A 204 -3.63 -2.37 17.80
CA PRO A 204 -3.04 -2.26 19.13
C PRO A 204 -2.40 -0.90 19.40
N ARG A 205 -1.72 -0.34 18.40
CA ARG A 205 -1.06 0.96 18.52
C ARG A 205 -2.07 2.08 18.74
N TRP A 206 -3.17 2.06 17.99
CA TRP A 206 -4.24 3.04 18.15
C TRP A 206 -4.90 2.95 19.53
N LEU A 207 -5.13 1.73 20.03
CA LEU A 207 -5.72 1.52 21.36
C LEU A 207 -4.84 2.11 22.47
N VAL A 208 -3.52 1.92 22.41
CA VAL A 208 -2.57 2.53 23.36
C VAL A 208 -2.57 4.06 23.23
N MET A 209 -2.58 4.60 22.01
CA MET A 209 -2.64 6.06 21.78
C MET A 209 -3.94 6.70 22.26
N LYS A 210 -5.03 5.93 22.38
CA LYS A 210 -6.29 6.36 23.01
C LYS A 210 -6.34 6.11 24.51
N GLY A 211 -5.28 5.55 25.09
CA GLY A 211 -5.19 5.23 26.52
C GLY A 211 -5.83 3.91 26.93
N ARG A 212 -6.39 3.12 25.99
CA ARG A 212 -7.08 1.85 26.28
C ARG A 212 -6.10 0.68 26.35
N LEU A 213 -5.32 0.60 27.43
CA LEU A 213 -4.25 -0.40 27.58
C LEU A 213 -4.79 -1.82 27.74
N ALA A 214 -5.92 -2.03 28.42
CA ALA A 214 -6.51 -3.35 28.60
C ALA A 214 -6.89 -3.99 27.25
N ASP A 215 -7.58 -3.24 26.39
CA ASP A 215 -7.95 -3.70 25.06
C ASP A 215 -6.72 -3.95 24.18
N ALA A 216 -5.71 -3.08 24.27
CA ALA A 216 -4.45 -3.26 23.55
C ALA A 216 -3.74 -4.56 23.96
N LYS A 217 -3.69 -4.88 25.26
CA LYS A 217 -3.13 -6.13 25.79
C LYS A 217 -3.87 -7.36 25.22
N VAL A 218 -5.21 -7.31 25.17
CA VAL A 218 -6.03 -8.39 24.62
C VAL A 218 -5.77 -8.60 23.13
N VAL A 219 -5.65 -7.52 22.35
CA VAL A 219 -5.35 -7.65 20.90
C VAL A 219 -3.91 -8.14 20.69
N LEU A 220 -2.92 -7.58 21.41
CA LEU A 220 -1.51 -8.01 21.31
C LEU A 220 -1.33 -9.49 21.67
N ALA A 221 -2.02 -9.97 22.71
CA ALA A 221 -2.00 -11.38 23.08
C ALA A 221 -2.58 -12.30 21.99
N LYS A 222 -3.51 -11.79 21.16
CA LYS A 222 -4.07 -12.53 20.02
C LYS A 222 -3.22 -12.44 18.74
N THR A 223 -2.40 -11.40 18.60
CA THR A 223 -1.64 -11.13 17.37
C THR A 223 -0.16 -11.48 17.43
N SER A 224 0.42 -11.60 18.64
CA SER A 224 1.84 -11.93 18.85
C SER A 224 2.07 -13.43 18.98
N ASP A 225 3.30 -13.90 18.69
CA ASP A 225 3.64 -15.32 18.74
C ASP A 225 3.81 -15.81 20.19
N THR A 226 4.37 -14.97 21.06
CA THR A 226 4.56 -15.27 22.49
C THR A 226 4.03 -14.15 23.38
N PRO A 227 3.64 -14.46 24.65
CA PRO A 227 3.28 -13.43 25.62
C PRO A 227 4.44 -12.45 25.90
N GLU A 228 5.68 -12.91 25.78
CA GLU A 228 6.88 -12.06 25.88
C GLU A 228 6.97 -11.05 24.73
N GLU A 229 6.73 -11.47 23.48
CA GLU A 229 6.70 -10.55 22.33
C GLU A 229 5.55 -9.55 22.45
N ALA A 230 4.40 -9.98 22.97
CA ALA A 230 3.27 -9.09 23.26
C ALA A 230 3.65 -8.03 24.30
N ALA A 231 4.37 -8.40 25.36
CA ALA A 231 4.83 -7.48 26.40
C ALA A 231 5.90 -6.51 25.86
N GLU A 232 6.88 -7.00 25.09
CA GLU A 232 7.90 -6.18 24.44
C GLU A 232 7.27 -5.14 23.51
N ARG A 233 6.35 -5.57 22.65
CA ARG A 233 5.62 -4.65 21.76
C ARG A 233 4.76 -3.65 22.51
N LEU A 234 4.13 -4.06 23.61
CA LEU A 234 3.38 -3.11 24.44
C LEU A 234 4.33 -2.08 25.06
N ALA A 235 5.49 -2.49 25.54
CA ALA A 235 6.51 -1.60 26.10
C ALA A 235 7.04 -0.62 25.05
N ASP A 236 7.33 -1.09 23.84
CA ASP A 236 7.72 -0.25 22.71
C ASP A 236 6.64 0.79 22.39
N ILE A 237 5.38 0.37 22.33
CA ILE A 237 4.25 1.27 22.03
C ILE A 237 4.00 2.26 23.18
N LYS A 238 4.14 1.85 24.46
CA LYS A 238 4.03 2.75 25.62
C LYS A 238 5.13 3.80 25.60
N THR A 239 6.36 3.38 25.35
CA THR A 239 7.53 4.28 25.23
C THR A 239 7.31 5.28 24.10
N ALA A 240 6.87 4.79 22.95
CA ALA A 240 6.46 5.59 21.80
C ALA A 240 5.34 6.60 22.12
N ALA A 241 4.37 6.23 22.96
CA ALA A 241 3.27 7.10 23.36
C ALA A 241 3.63 8.06 24.52
N GLY A 242 4.87 8.02 25.03
CA GLY A 242 5.29 8.78 26.21
C GLY A 242 4.61 8.33 27.52
N ILE A 243 4.08 7.10 27.56
CA ILE A 243 3.41 6.53 28.73
C ILE A 243 4.48 5.80 29.57
N PRO A 244 4.62 6.11 30.88
CA PRO A 244 5.54 5.38 31.75
C PRO A 244 5.24 3.88 31.73
N LEU A 245 6.28 3.05 31.66
CA LEU A 245 6.16 1.60 31.55
C LEU A 245 5.39 1.00 32.74
N ASP A 246 5.56 1.61 33.91
CA ASP A 246 5.02 1.25 35.21
C ASP A 246 3.49 1.46 35.32
N LEU A 247 2.90 2.23 34.40
CA LEU A 247 1.46 2.47 34.36
C LEU A 247 0.76 1.33 33.61
N ASP A 248 0.12 0.44 34.37
CA ASP A 248 -0.61 -0.72 33.86
C ASP A 248 -2.13 -0.66 34.01
N GLY A 249 -2.67 0.50 34.42
CA GLY A 249 -4.11 0.72 34.55
C GLY A 249 -4.86 0.49 33.23
N ASP A 250 -6.13 0.08 33.33
CA ASP A 250 -6.95 -0.28 32.17
C ASP A 250 -7.14 0.88 31.18
N VAL A 251 -7.24 2.10 31.71
CA VAL A 251 -7.29 3.36 30.96
C VAL A 251 -6.28 4.33 31.53
N VAL A 252 -5.34 4.79 30.70
CA VAL A 252 -4.30 5.76 31.09
C VAL A 252 -4.47 7.05 30.31
N ALA A 253 -4.32 8.17 31.00
CA ALA A 253 -4.29 9.48 30.36
C ALA A 253 -3.00 9.60 29.54
N VAL A 254 -3.12 9.48 28.23
CA VAL A 254 -2.00 9.70 27.32
C VAL A 254 -1.66 11.20 27.38
N PRO A 255 -0.41 11.58 27.65
CA PRO A 255 -0.01 12.98 27.58
C PRO A 255 -0.35 13.47 26.17
N LYS A 256 -1.27 14.44 26.04
CA LYS A 256 -1.49 15.11 24.76
C LYS A 256 -0.22 15.89 24.47
N ASN A 257 0.67 15.28 23.69
CA ASN A 257 1.80 16.02 23.16
C ASN A 257 1.23 17.23 22.40
N LYS A 258 1.88 18.40 22.49
CA LYS A 258 1.40 19.68 21.89
C LYS A 258 1.43 19.59 20.35
N GLY A 259 0.53 18.78 19.77
CA GLY A 259 0.64 18.17 18.45
C GLY A 259 0.59 19.14 17.28
N SER A 260 0.02 20.33 17.43
CA SER A 260 0.00 21.30 16.32
C SER A 260 1.35 21.98 16.06
N SER A 261 2.23 22.02 17.06
CA SER A 261 3.56 22.64 16.97
C SER A 261 4.61 21.64 16.50
N GLU A 262 4.57 20.41 17.03
CA GLU A 262 5.51 19.35 16.65
C GLU A 262 5.19 18.77 15.27
N GLU A 263 3.92 18.48 14.92
CA GLU A 263 3.62 18.03 13.55
C GLU A 263 4.08 19.05 12.52
N LYS A 264 3.77 20.33 12.72
CA LYS A 264 4.21 21.40 11.81
C LYS A 264 5.74 21.50 11.73
N ARG A 265 6.46 21.25 12.84
CA ARG A 265 7.93 21.18 12.83
C ARG A 265 8.42 19.93 12.09
N VAL A 266 7.83 18.76 12.28
CA VAL A 266 8.26 17.54 11.60
C VAL A 266 8.01 17.62 10.09
N TRP A 267 6.88 18.14 9.63
CA TRP A 267 6.65 18.37 8.20
C TRP A 267 7.65 19.39 7.62
N LYS A 268 7.99 20.43 8.40
CA LYS A 268 8.98 21.43 8.01
C LYS A 268 10.40 20.84 7.99
N ASP A 269 10.77 20.01 8.94
CA ASP A 269 12.09 19.38 9.06
C ASP A 269 12.26 18.26 8.01
N LEU A 270 11.19 17.51 7.71
CA LEU A 270 11.18 16.48 6.67
C LEU A 270 11.34 17.09 5.26
N ILE A 271 10.72 18.24 5.00
CA ILE A 271 10.70 18.89 3.68
C ILE A 271 11.88 19.86 3.49
N LEU A 272 12.21 20.69 4.50
CA LEU A 272 13.25 21.74 4.37
C LEU A 272 14.64 21.31 4.85
N SER A 273 14.77 20.37 5.80
CA SER A 273 16.09 20.00 6.36
C SER A 273 16.20 18.51 6.71
N PRO A 274 16.02 17.59 5.75
CA PRO A 274 16.14 16.16 6.04
C PRO A 274 17.60 15.79 6.36
N THR A 275 17.82 15.09 7.48
CA THR A 275 19.11 14.46 7.80
C THR A 275 19.63 13.64 6.63
N LYS A 276 20.95 13.57 6.45
CA LYS A 276 21.60 12.86 5.34
C LYS A 276 21.07 11.43 5.17
N ALA A 277 20.80 10.69 6.26
CA ALA A 277 20.21 9.35 6.19
C ALA A 277 18.77 9.35 5.67
N MET A 278 17.89 10.21 6.19
CA MET A 278 16.51 10.32 5.74
C MET A 278 16.42 10.80 4.30
N ARG A 279 17.28 11.74 3.88
CA ARG A 279 17.33 12.21 2.50
C ARG A 279 17.61 11.05 1.54
N HIS A 280 18.52 10.14 1.87
CA HIS A 280 18.76 8.94 1.03
C HIS A 280 17.55 8.00 1.01
N ILE A 281 16.88 7.79 2.15
CA ILE A 281 15.68 6.94 2.23
C ILE A 281 14.53 7.54 1.41
N LEU A 282 14.29 8.85 1.53
CA LEU A 282 13.24 9.56 0.78
C LEU A 282 13.53 9.57 -0.72
N ILE A 283 14.77 9.87 -1.13
CA ILE A 283 15.15 9.82 -2.56
C ILE A 283 14.97 8.41 -3.12
N ALA A 284 15.41 7.38 -2.38
CA ALA A 284 15.25 6.00 -2.82
C ALA A 284 13.78 5.56 -2.85
N GLY A 285 12.98 5.91 -1.85
CA GLY A 285 11.56 5.56 -1.75
C GLY A 285 10.71 6.27 -2.79
N ILE A 286 10.88 7.57 -2.97
CA ILE A 286 10.18 8.34 -4.01
C ILE A 286 10.67 7.90 -5.40
N GLY A 287 11.98 7.72 -5.57
CA GLY A 287 12.57 7.29 -6.82
C GLY A 287 12.07 5.92 -7.27
N ILE A 288 12.00 4.93 -6.37
CA ILE A 288 11.56 3.58 -6.74
C ILE A 288 10.08 3.57 -7.15
N HIS A 289 9.21 4.33 -6.47
CA HIS A 289 7.80 4.47 -6.86
C HIS A 289 7.62 5.29 -8.15
N PHE A 290 8.45 6.31 -8.36
CA PHE A 290 8.48 7.04 -9.62
C PHE A 290 8.83 6.10 -10.79
N PHE A 291 9.89 5.29 -10.66
CA PHE A 291 10.28 4.34 -11.69
C PHE A 291 9.29 3.19 -11.88
N GLN A 292 8.61 2.77 -10.80
CA GLN A 292 7.50 1.83 -10.88
C GLN A 292 6.40 2.38 -11.79
N GLN A 293 5.98 3.63 -11.58
CA GLN A 293 4.91 4.24 -12.36
C GLN A 293 5.37 4.64 -13.78
N SER A 294 6.59 5.15 -13.91
CA SER A 294 7.17 5.52 -15.21
C SER A 294 7.41 4.31 -16.12
N SER A 295 7.41 3.10 -15.57
CA SER A 295 7.46 1.86 -16.38
C SER A 295 6.25 1.71 -17.32
N GLY A 296 5.18 2.47 -17.08
CA GLY A 296 3.97 2.48 -17.91
C GLY A 296 2.99 1.35 -17.62
N ILE A 297 3.09 0.68 -16.46
CA ILE A 297 2.26 -0.49 -16.16
C ILE A 297 0.77 -0.15 -16.17
N ASP A 298 0.40 0.99 -15.61
CA ASP A 298 -0.99 1.44 -15.57
C ASP A 298 -1.51 1.74 -16.96
N ALA A 299 -0.68 2.31 -17.85
CA ALA A 299 -1.04 2.52 -19.25
C ALA A 299 -1.30 1.19 -19.96
N VAL A 300 -0.45 0.17 -19.77
CA VAL A 300 -0.66 -1.15 -20.37
C VAL A 300 -1.92 -1.81 -19.81
N VAL A 301 -2.15 -1.77 -18.50
CA VAL A 301 -3.32 -2.41 -17.86
C VAL A 301 -4.62 -1.69 -18.25
N LEU A 302 -4.67 -0.36 -18.16
CA LEU A 302 -5.85 0.45 -18.50
C LEU A 302 -6.17 0.47 -19.99
N TYR A 303 -5.16 0.44 -20.86
CA TYR A 303 -5.36 0.51 -22.30
C TYR A 303 -5.10 -0.81 -23.03
N SER A 304 -4.92 -1.93 -22.31
CA SER A 304 -4.73 -3.28 -22.89
C SER A 304 -5.74 -3.59 -24.01
N PRO A 305 -7.06 -3.41 -23.80
CA PRO A 305 -8.07 -3.57 -24.85
C PRO A 305 -7.78 -2.73 -26.10
N ARG A 306 -7.37 -1.48 -25.95
CA ARG A 306 -7.04 -0.61 -27.10
C ARG A 306 -5.77 -1.07 -27.81
N VAL A 307 -4.73 -1.46 -27.06
CA VAL A 307 -3.48 -1.97 -27.63
C VAL A 307 -3.74 -3.24 -28.45
N PHE A 308 -4.54 -4.16 -27.93
CA PHE A 308 -4.93 -5.37 -28.66
C PHE A 308 -5.78 -5.07 -29.90
N LYS A 309 -6.64 -4.06 -29.84
CA LYS A 309 -7.40 -3.58 -30.99
C LYS A 309 -6.47 -3.04 -32.08
N SER A 310 -5.50 -2.22 -31.70
CA SER A 310 -4.48 -1.67 -32.61
C SER A 310 -3.55 -2.75 -33.17
N ALA A 311 -3.31 -3.83 -32.42
CA ALA A 311 -2.57 -5.00 -32.89
C ALA A 311 -3.38 -5.86 -33.89
N GLY A 312 -4.63 -5.52 -34.21
CA GLY A 312 -5.43 -6.22 -35.21
C GLY A 312 -6.36 -7.32 -34.67
N ILE A 313 -6.49 -7.46 -33.33
CA ILE A 313 -7.49 -8.35 -32.75
C ILE A 313 -8.88 -7.75 -32.96
N THR A 314 -9.72 -8.47 -33.71
CA THR A 314 -11.09 -8.07 -34.01
C THR A 314 -12.08 -8.86 -33.16
N GLY A 315 -13.09 -8.16 -32.62
CA GLY A 315 -14.18 -8.72 -31.81
C GLY A 315 -14.00 -8.51 -30.31
N ASP A 316 -15.01 -7.91 -29.68
CA ASP A 316 -15.00 -7.54 -28.26
C ASP A 316 -14.75 -8.74 -27.33
N ASN A 317 -15.31 -9.92 -27.63
CA ASN A 317 -15.07 -11.15 -26.85
C ASN A 317 -13.60 -11.59 -26.87
N ARG A 318 -12.95 -11.56 -28.04
CA ARG A 318 -11.55 -11.96 -28.18
C ARG A 318 -10.65 -10.97 -27.45
N LEU A 319 -10.95 -9.69 -27.61
CA LEU A 319 -10.23 -8.58 -27.02
C LEU A 319 -10.26 -8.64 -25.49
N LEU A 320 -11.45 -8.72 -24.91
CA LEU A 320 -11.64 -8.81 -23.46
C LEU A 320 -11.12 -10.15 -22.91
N GLY A 321 -11.25 -11.25 -23.65
CA GLY A 321 -10.67 -12.54 -23.29
C GLY A 321 -9.14 -12.50 -23.22
N THR A 322 -8.47 -11.83 -24.16
CA THR A 322 -7.01 -11.62 -24.09
C THR A 322 -6.64 -10.72 -22.90
N THR A 323 -7.45 -9.70 -22.58
CA THR A 323 -7.23 -8.87 -21.39
C THR A 323 -7.37 -9.68 -20.09
N VAL A 324 -8.34 -10.60 -20.00
CA VAL A 324 -8.44 -11.54 -18.86
C VAL A 324 -7.16 -12.38 -18.73
N ALA A 325 -6.62 -12.88 -19.85
CA ALA A 325 -5.37 -13.63 -19.84
C ALA A 325 -4.20 -12.78 -19.30
N VAL A 326 -4.11 -11.50 -19.67
CA VAL A 326 -3.11 -10.57 -19.09
C VAL A 326 -3.28 -10.44 -17.57
N GLY A 327 -4.49 -10.28 -17.06
CA GLY A 327 -4.75 -10.21 -15.61
C GLY A 327 -4.42 -11.51 -14.89
N ALA A 328 -4.68 -12.66 -15.50
CA ALA A 328 -4.36 -13.97 -14.96
C ALA A 328 -2.84 -14.17 -14.88
N THR A 329 -2.12 -13.85 -15.96
CA THR A 329 -0.64 -13.84 -15.98
C THR A 329 -0.11 -12.92 -14.88
N LYS A 330 -0.63 -11.69 -14.76
CA LYS A 330 -0.23 -10.75 -13.71
C LYS A 330 -0.38 -11.35 -12.31
N THR A 331 -1.53 -11.97 -12.04
CA THR A 331 -1.86 -12.57 -10.74
C THR A 331 -1.00 -13.80 -10.42
N VAL A 332 -0.72 -14.66 -11.39
CA VAL A 332 0.15 -15.83 -11.19
C VAL A 332 1.57 -15.38 -10.88
N PHE A 333 2.10 -14.42 -11.65
CA PHE A 333 3.48 -13.98 -11.49
C PHE A 333 3.72 -13.18 -10.21
N ILE A 334 2.75 -12.40 -9.72
CA ILE A 334 2.88 -11.73 -8.40
C ILE A 334 2.88 -12.74 -7.24
N LEU A 335 2.11 -13.82 -7.33
CA LEU A 335 2.15 -14.89 -6.32
C LEU A 335 3.51 -15.59 -6.33
N VAL A 336 4.03 -15.92 -7.51
CA VAL A 336 5.39 -16.46 -7.67
C VAL A 336 6.43 -15.48 -7.10
N ALA A 337 6.32 -14.19 -7.41
CA ALA A 337 7.21 -13.15 -6.90
C ALA A 337 7.29 -13.13 -5.37
N THR A 338 6.14 -13.30 -4.72
CA THR A 338 6.03 -13.27 -3.25
C THR A 338 6.88 -14.38 -2.62
N PHE A 339 6.95 -15.57 -3.22
CA PHE A 339 7.82 -16.66 -2.75
C PHE A 339 9.29 -16.49 -3.18
N LEU A 340 9.54 -15.88 -4.34
CA LEU A 340 10.89 -15.68 -4.87
C LEU A 340 11.65 -14.58 -4.12
N LEU A 341 10.96 -13.56 -3.63
CA LEU A 341 11.54 -12.42 -2.93
C LEU A 341 12.37 -12.87 -1.72
N ASP A 342 11.87 -13.84 -0.96
CA ASP A 342 12.53 -14.36 0.23
C ASP A 342 13.72 -15.30 -0.10
N ARG A 343 13.75 -15.92 -1.28
CA ARG A 343 14.83 -16.85 -1.68
C ARG A 343 15.97 -16.20 -2.46
N ILE A 344 15.67 -15.36 -3.46
CA ILE A 344 16.65 -14.82 -4.41
C ILE A 344 17.20 -13.46 -3.96
N GLY A 345 16.44 -12.77 -3.10
CA GLY A 345 16.75 -11.43 -2.64
C GLY A 345 16.24 -10.32 -3.58
N ARG A 346 16.14 -9.10 -3.04
CA ARG A 346 15.40 -7.98 -3.65
C ARG A 346 16.13 -7.34 -4.84
N ARG A 347 17.45 -7.15 -4.77
CA ARG A 347 18.22 -6.44 -5.81
C ARG A 347 18.30 -7.21 -7.15
N PRO A 348 18.61 -8.51 -7.18
CA PRO A 348 18.64 -9.28 -8.43
C PRO A 348 17.25 -9.37 -9.08
N LEU A 349 16.19 -9.50 -8.27
CA LEU A 349 14.81 -9.59 -8.74
C LEU A 349 14.35 -8.27 -9.39
N LEU A 350 14.75 -7.12 -8.83
CA LEU A 350 14.47 -5.82 -9.43
C LEU A 350 15.22 -5.60 -10.74
N LEU A 351 16.52 -5.94 -10.81
CA LEU A 351 17.32 -5.79 -12.03
C LEU A 351 16.84 -6.71 -13.17
N SER A 352 16.53 -7.96 -12.86
CA SER A 352 15.99 -8.92 -13.85
C SER A 352 14.60 -8.50 -14.35
N SER A 353 13.73 -7.99 -13.45
CA SER A 353 12.43 -7.42 -13.81
C SER A 353 12.57 -6.25 -14.78
N THR A 354 13.44 -5.28 -14.48
CA THR A 354 13.68 -4.14 -15.37
C THR A 354 14.23 -4.57 -16.73
N GLY A 355 15.18 -5.52 -16.77
CA GLY A 355 15.70 -6.07 -18.02
C GLY A 355 14.61 -6.74 -18.87
N GLY A 356 13.77 -7.56 -18.24
CA GLY A 356 12.64 -8.22 -18.92
C GLY A 356 11.58 -7.23 -19.43
N VAL A 357 11.31 -6.17 -18.67
CA VAL A 357 10.42 -5.08 -19.10
C VAL A 357 10.98 -4.36 -20.33
N ILE A 358 12.28 -4.02 -20.35
CA ILE A 358 12.92 -3.36 -21.50
C ILE A 358 12.79 -4.22 -22.76
N VAL A 359 13.18 -5.49 -22.68
CA VAL A 359 13.12 -6.42 -23.83
C VAL A 359 11.69 -6.56 -24.33
N SER A 360 10.72 -6.67 -23.42
CA SER A 360 9.30 -6.82 -23.77
C SER A 360 8.73 -5.57 -24.45
N LEU A 361 9.06 -4.37 -23.96
CA LEU A 361 8.61 -3.12 -24.56
C LEU A 361 9.25 -2.87 -25.92
N VAL A 362 10.54 -3.19 -26.09
CA VAL A 362 11.21 -3.13 -27.41
C VAL A 362 10.54 -4.09 -28.39
N GLY A 363 10.23 -5.32 -27.97
CA GLY A 363 9.50 -6.28 -28.80
C GLY A 363 8.07 -5.85 -29.14
N LEU A 364 7.37 -5.18 -28.22
CA LEU A 364 6.06 -4.61 -28.49
C LEU A 364 6.15 -3.46 -29.50
N ALA A 365 7.13 -2.57 -29.35
CA ALA A 365 7.35 -1.45 -30.26
C ALA A 365 7.68 -1.91 -31.69
N THR A 366 8.52 -2.93 -31.84
CA THR A 366 8.82 -3.50 -33.16
C THR A 366 7.61 -4.17 -33.78
N GLY A 367 6.85 -4.97 -33.00
CA GLY A 367 5.62 -5.61 -33.45
C GLY A 367 4.57 -4.60 -33.95
N LEU A 368 4.30 -3.55 -33.17
CA LEU A 368 3.37 -2.49 -33.55
C LEU A 368 3.86 -1.69 -34.78
N THR A 369 5.16 -1.45 -34.90
CA THR A 369 5.73 -0.75 -36.07
C THR A 369 5.57 -1.56 -37.35
N VAL A 370 5.76 -2.88 -37.28
CA VAL A 370 5.56 -3.78 -38.43
C VAL A 370 4.10 -3.80 -38.88
N ILE A 371 3.17 -3.87 -37.94
CA ILE A 371 1.72 -3.81 -38.20
C ILE A 371 1.36 -2.45 -38.81
N SER A 372 1.89 -1.34 -38.28
CA SER A 372 1.62 0.00 -38.79
C SER A 372 2.15 0.25 -40.20
N ARG A 373 3.20 -0.46 -40.63
CA ARG A 373 3.77 -0.33 -41.98
C ARG A 373 3.04 -1.16 -43.03
N HIS A 374 2.28 -2.18 -42.62
CA HIS A 374 1.53 -3.06 -43.53
C HIS A 374 0.05 -3.11 -43.13
N PRO A 375 -0.71 -2.01 -43.29
CA PRO A 375 -2.10 -1.93 -42.81
C PRO A 375 -3.05 -2.88 -43.54
N ASP A 376 -2.74 -3.26 -44.79
CA ASP A 376 -3.60 -4.09 -45.64
C ASP A 376 -3.38 -5.61 -45.43
N GLU A 377 -2.30 -6.00 -44.75
CA GLU A 377 -1.97 -7.41 -44.49
C GLU A 377 -2.11 -7.77 -43.01
N LYS A 378 -2.87 -8.83 -42.72
CA LYS A 378 -2.93 -9.40 -41.36
C LYS A 378 -1.68 -10.24 -41.10
N ILE A 379 -0.62 -9.58 -40.64
CA ILE A 379 0.64 -10.22 -40.27
C ILE A 379 0.48 -10.97 -38.94
N THR A 380 -0.02 -12.20 -38.98
CA THR A 380 -0.36 -13.01 -37.79
C THR A 380 0.80 -13.15 -36.80
N TRP A 381 2.04 -13.31 -37.27
CA TRP A 381 3.20 -13.45 -36.38
C TRP A 381 3.47 -12.17 -35.57
N ALA A 382 3.22 -10.98 -36.14
CA ALA A 382 3.40 -9.71 -35.45
C ALA A 382 2.33 -9.49 -34.38
N ILE A 383 1.10 -9.95 -34.63
CA ILE A 383 0.01 -9.95 -33.63
C ILE A 383 0.38 -10.86 -32.45
N VAL A 384 0.83 -12.08 -32.72
CA VAL A 384 1.26 -13.04 -31.69
C VAL A 384 2.44 -12.47 -30.89
N LEU A 385 3.40 -11.84 -31.56
CA LEU A 385 4.52 -11.16 -30.91
C LEU A 385 4.03 -10.06 -29.97
N CYS A 386 3.10 -9.19 -30.39
CA CYS A 386 2.57 -8.13 -29.54
C CYS A 386 1.88 -8.69 -28.28
N ILE A 387 1.07 -9.74 -28.43
CA ILE A 387 0.39 -10.39 -27.29
C ILE A 387 1.43 -10.99 -26.33
N PHE A 388 2.41 -11.72 -26.88
CA PHE A 388 3.48 -12.33 -26.10
C PHE A 388 4.30 -11.27 -25.34
N CYS A 389 4.69 -10.19 -26.02
CA CYS A 389 5.43 -9.09 -25.41
C CYS A 389 4.64 -8.39 -24.30
N ILE A 390 3.32 -8.20 -24.45
CA ILE A 390 2.48 -7.64 -23.38
C ILE A 390 2.41 -8.61 -22.19
N MET A 391 2.19 -9.90 -22.43
CA MET A 391 2.17 -10.90 -21.37
C MET A 391 3.51 -10.99 -20.64
N ALA A 392 4.63 -10.99 -21.37
CA ALA A 392 5.98 -10.98 -20.82
C ALA A 392 6.25 -9.70 -20.03
N TYR A 393 5.87 -8.53 -20.54
CA TYR A 393 6.00 -7.25 -19.85
C TYR A 393 5.28 -7.27 -18.49
N VAL A 394 4.02 -7.71 -18.48
CA VAL A 394 3.21 -7.79 -17.25
C VAL A 394 3.78 -8.83 -16.27
N ALA A 395 4.27 -9.97 -16.77
CA ALA A 395 4.92 -10.99 -15.96
C ALA A 395 6.20 -10.48 -15.29
N PHE A 396 7.12 -9.90 -16.07
CA PHE A 396 8.38 -9.37 -15.56
C PHE A 396 8.16 -8.20 -14.60
N PHE A 397 7.19 -7.32 -14.86
CA PHE A 397 6.82 -6.26 -13.92
C PHE A 397 6.35 -6.84 -12.58
N SER A 398 5.48 -7.86 -12.62
CA SER A 398 4.90 -8.48 -11.42
C SER A 398 5.92 -9.25 -10.59
N ILE A 399 6.98 -9.78 -11.22
CA ILE A 399 8.08 -10.46 -10.51
C ILE A 399 8.89 -9.52 -9.62
N GLY A 400 9.11 -8.27 -10.03
CA GLY A 400 10.07 -7.38 -9.36
C GLY A 400 9.50 -6.01 -9.00
N LEU A 401 9.33 -5.14 -9.99
CA LEU A 401 8.96 -3.74 -9.77
C LEU A 401 7.66 -3.56 -8.96
N GLY A 402 6.68 -4.45 -9.11
CA GLY A 402 5.44 -4.42 -8.32
C GLY A 402 5.66 -4.60 -6.81
N PRO A 403 6.04 -5.79 -6.33
CA PRO A 403 6.10 -6.07 -4.88
C PRO A 403 7.29 -5.39 -4.17
N ILE A 404 8.43 -5.24 -4.85
CA ILE A 404 9.68 -4.79 -4.19
C ILE A 404 9.61 -3.31 -3.79
N THR A 405 8.90 -2.48 -4.55
CA THR A 405 8.73 -1.04 -4.28
C THR A 405 8.03 -0.81 -2.94
N TRP A 406 6.90 -1.48 -2.73
CA TRP A 406 6.16 -1.45 -1.47
C TRP A 406 6.98 -2.01 -0.31
N VAL A 407 7.62 -3.16 -0.51
CA VAL A 407 8.46 -3.78 0.52
C VAL A 407 9.64 -2.88 0.90
N PHE A 408 10.22 -2.15 -0.05
CA PHE A 408 11.27 -1.16 0.24
C PHE A 408 10.73 -0.01 1.10
N PHE A 409 9.59 0.57 0.70
CA PHE A 409 8.97 1.66 1.45
C PHE A 409 8.71 1.26 2.92
N PHE A 410 8.10 0.10 3.17
CA PHE A 410 7.80 -0.37 4.52
C PHE A 410 9.03 -0.82 5.32
N ALA A 411 10.08 -1.32 4.66
CA ALA A 411 11.28 -1.79 5.34
C ALA A 411 12.23 -0.67 5.76
N TYR A 412 12.25 0.47 5.05
CA TYR A 412 13.24 1.53 5.24
C TYR A 412 12.69 2.81 5.85
N LEU A 413 11.37 3.07 5.80
CA LEU A 413 10.82 4.20 6.55
C LEU A 413 10.80 3.90 8.08
N PRO A 414 11.29 4.82 8.93
CA PRO A 414 11.34 4.57 10.37
C PRO A 414 9.94 4.46 10.99
N GLU A 415 8.99 5.21 10.45
CA GLU A 415 7.58 5.25 10.84
C GLU A 415 6.87 3.91 10.67
N THR A 416 7.23 3.16 9.63
CA THR A 416 6.70 1.81 9.34
C THR A 416 7.45 0.72 10.10
N ARG A 417 8.60 1.04 10.71
CA ARG A 417 9.29 0.16 11.69
C ARG A 417 8.68 0.24 13.09
N GLY A 418 7.68 1.09 13.31
CA GLY A 418 7.09 1.31 14.64
C GLY A 418 7.84 2.34 15.48
N ARG A 419 8.81 3.08 14.91
CA ARG A 419 9.41 4.24 15.56
C ARG A 419 8.49 5.46 15.41
N THR A 420 8.38 6.28 16.44
CA THR A 420 7.51 7.45 16.44
C THR A 420 8.11 8.62 15.69
N LEU A 421 7.27 9.60 15.34
CA LEU A 421 7.72 10.92 14.87
C LEU A 421 8.72 11.57 15.85
N GLU A 422 8.64 11.24 17.14
CA GLU A 422 9.55 11.71 18.20
C GLU A 422 10.91 10.97 18.19
N ASP A 423 10.92 9.65 17.96
CA ASP A 423 12.16 8.91 17.68
C ASP A 423 12.79 9.33 16.35
N MET A 424 11.96 9.75 15.40
CA MET A 424 12.43 10.33 14.16
C MET A 424 13.00 11.74 14.40
N SER A 425 12.38 12.59 15.23
CA SER A 425 12.90 13.92 15.56
C SER A 425 14.23 13.85 16.31
N SER A 426 14.44 12.82 17.14
CA SER A 426 15.75 12.55 17.75
C SER A 426 16.81 12.08 16.73
N LEU A 427 16.41 11.30 15.71
CA LEU A 427 17.24 10.99 14.53
C LEU A 427 17.51 12.21 13.63
N PHE A 428 16.66 13.24 13.69
CA PHE A 428 16.80 14.49 12.94
C PHE A 428 17.72 15.53 13.59
N GLY A 429 18.36 15.20 14.73
CA GLY A 429 19.47 15.99 15.26
C GLY A 429 19.07 17.05 16.29
N HIS A 430 18.11 16.74 17.16
CA HIS A 430 18.09 17.38 18.47
C HIS A 430 18.86 16.52 19.46
N THR A 431 20.11 16.94 19.68
CA THR A 431 21.02 16.48 20.71
C THR A 431 20.27 16.27 22.02
N ALA A 432 20.60 15.17 22.68
CA ALA A 432 20.40 14.96 24.10
C ALA A 432 21.15 16.03 24.92
N THR A 433 20.73 17.30 24.88
CA THR A 433 21.32 18.38 25.69
C THR A 433 20.53 18.68 26.96
N HIS A 434 19.58 17.81 27.35
CA HIS A 434 18.86 17.98 28.62
C HIS A 434 19.06 16.88 29.66
N LYS A 435 19.88 15.84 29.37
CA LYS A 435 20.27 14.83 30.36
C LYS A 435 21.73 14.89 30.80
N GLN A 436 22.63 15.50 30.02
CA GLN A 436 24.05 15.65 30.42
C GLN A 436 24.31 16.94 31.23
N GLY A 437 23.58 18.04 30.96
CA GLY A 437 23.72 19.27 31.75
C GLY A 437 23.17 19.20 33.18
N ALA A 438 22.36 18.19 33.51
CA ALA A 438 21.87 17.98 34.88
C ALA A 438 22.71 16.95 35.66
N ALA A 439 23.44 16.07 34.97
CA ALA A 439 24.35 15.11 35.62
C ALA A 439 25.72 15.76 35.90
N ASP A 440 26.20 16.62 34.99
CA ASP A 440 27.49 17.31 35.17
C ASP A 440 27.38 18.51 36.15
N ALA A 441 26.21 19.13 36.29
CA ALA A 441 25.99 20.22 37.25
C ALA A 441 25.84 19.73 38.71
N ASP A 442 25.36 18.49 38.91
CA ASP A 442 25.22 17.88 40.24
C ASP A 442 26.56 17.32 40.75
N ASP A 443 27.44 16.90 39.82
CA ASP A 443 28.78 16.38 40.15
C ASP A 443 29.81 17.51 40.43
N ASP A 444 29.61 18.71 39.87
CA ASP A 444 30.44 19.89 40.14
C ASP A 444 30.01 20.60 41.44
N ALA A 445 28.70 20.70 41.71
CA ALA A 445 28.17 21.20 43.00
C ALA A 445 28.52 20.29 44.19
N GLY A 446 28.65 18.98 43.96
CA GLY A 446 29.13 18.00 44.95
C GLY A 446 30.63 18.08 45.24
N LYS A 447 31.43 18.59 44.30
CA LYS A 447 32.88 18.78 44.48
C LYS A 447 33.23 20.11 45.14
N GLU A 448 32.55 21.21 44.80
CA GLU A 448 32.76 22.51 45.47
C GLU A 448 32.41 22.44 46.97
N LYS A 449 31.32 21.76 47.36
CA LYS A 449 30.97 21.59 48.79
C LYS A 449 31.95 20.71 49.57
N LYS A 450 32.65 19.77 48.92
CA LYS A 450 33.67 18.93 49.59
C LYS A 450 35.00 19.66 49.77
N VAL A 451 35.31 20.65 48.94
CA VAL A 451 36.52 21.48 49.07
C VAL A 451 36.32 22.55 50.15
N GLU A 452 35.12 23.14 50.28
CA GLU A 452 34.81 24.13 51.33
C GLU A 452 34.79 23.52 52.75
N MET A 453 34.31 22.27 52.89
CA MET A 453 34.27 21.58 54.19
C MET A 453 35.65 21.09 54.68
N ALA A 454 36.64 20.97 53.79
CA ALA A 454 38.00 20.58 54.14
C ALA A 454 38.90 21.76 54.52
N ALA A 455 38.46 23.01 54.27
CA ALA A 455 39.20 24.23 54.59
C ALA A 455 38.78 24.88 55.92
N THR A 456 37.84 24.27 56.67
CA THR A 456 37.30 24.84 57.91
C THR A 456 37.39 23.91 59.13
N ASN A 457 38.43 23.07 59.20
CA ASN A 457 38.82 22.35 60.42
C ASN A 457 40.31 22.51 60.69
#